data_AF-A0A9W8D7M6-F1
#
_entry.id   AF-A0A9W8D7M6-F1
#
_cell.length_a   1.000
_cell.length_b   1.000
_cell.length_c   1.000
_cell.angle_alpha   90.00
_cell.angle_beta   90.00
_cell.angle_gamma   90.00
#
_symmetry.space_group_name_H-M   'P 1'
#
loop_
_entity.id
_entity.type
_entity.pdbx_description
1 polymer ?
#
loop_
_entity_poly.entity_id
_entity_poly.type
_entity_poly.pdbx_seq_one_letter_code
_entity_poly.pdbx_strand_id
1 'polypeptide(L)'
;SNIEFRDATNAVLFRETISTDYSFEDIFTQYYPDAPRSLLFYISGGIVLPKQSTLSSVFSQYNVEQLPVIIWAKMPIASDPDHTPQWQEVT
;
A
#
# COMPACT_ATOMS: atom_id res chain seq x y z
N SER A 1 10.17 1.57 11.20
CA SER A 1 10.41 0.65 10.07
C SER A 1 10.13 1.34 8.76
N ASN A 2 10.93 1.07 7.73
CA ASN A 2 10.76 1.70 6.42
C ASN A 2 9.70 0.94 5.61
N ILE A 3 8.73 1.67 5.08
CA ILE A 3 7.73 1.16 4.16
C ILE A 3 7.85 1.84 2.82
N GLU A 4 7.42 1.14 1.78
CA GLU A 4 7.37 1.67 0.43
C GLU A 4 6.06 1.25 -0.21
N PHE A 5 5.25 2.22 -0.63
CA PHE A 5 4.06 1.95 -1.42
C PHE A 5 4.41 2.01 -2.91
N ARG A 6 3.92 1.04 -3.67
CA ARG A 6 4.06 0.96 -5.13
C ARG A 6 2.71 0.80 -5.81
N ASP A 7 2.63 1.21 -7.06
CA ASP A 7 1.50 0.89 -7.93
C ASP A 7 1.67 -0.51 -8.57
N ALA A 8 0.70 -0.94 -9.38
CA ALA A 8 0.75 -2.22 -10.08
C ALA A 8 1.86 -2.33 -11.15
N THR A 9 2.49 -1.22 -11.54
CA THR A 9 3.61 -1.18 -12.51
C THR A 9 4.98 -1.19 -11.83
N ASN A 10 5.02 -1.30 -10.50
CA ASN A 10 6.20 -1.12 -9.63
C ASN A 10 6.74 0.31 -9.55
N ALA A 11 5.98 1.31 -9.99
CA ALA A 11 6.33 2.70 -9.72
C ALA A 11 6.19 2.97 -8.22
N VAL A 12 7.18 3.66 -7.63
CA VAL A 12 7.13 4.05 -6.23
C VAL A 12 6.13 5.19 -6.09
N LEU A 13 5.10 5.00 -5.29
CA LEU A 13 4.13 6.03 -4.95
C LEU A 13 4.72 6.95 -3.86
N PHE A 14 5.14 6.34 -2.74
CA PHE A 14 5.85 7.04 -1.66
C PHE A 14 6.61 6.07 -0.76
N ARG A 15 7.50 6.63 0.06
CA ARG A 15 8.27 5.93 1.10
C ARG A 15 8.09 6.64 2.42
N GLU A 16 7.90 5.89 3.50
CA GLU A 16 7.72 6.47 4.82
C GLU A 16 8.45 5.69 5.91
N THR A 17 8.93 6.39 6.94
CA THR A 17 9.49 5.77 8.13
C THR A 17 8.45 5.81 9.24
N ILE A 18 7.79 4.68 9.45
CA ILE A 18 6.74 4.60 10.45
C ILE A 18 7.34 4.24 11.81
N SER A 19 7.06 5.08 12.82
CA SER A 19 7.44 4.87 14.23
C SER A 19 6.29 4.33 15.09
N THR A 20 5.04 4.44 14.62
CA THR A 20 3.82 4.03 15.33
C THR A 20 3.01 3.06 14.47
N ASP A 21 2.42 2.02 15.05
CA ASP A 21 1.67 1.02 14.29
C ASP A 21 0.34 1.60 13.76
N TYR A 22 0.34 2.03 12.50
CA TYR A 22 -0.84 2.53 11.78
C TYR A 22 -1.36 1.49 10.79
N SER A 23 -2.64 1.58 10.45
CA SER A 23 -3.20 0.80 9.34
C SER A 23 -2.63 1.33 8.01
N PHE A 24 -2.37 0.41 7.07
CA PHE A 24 -1.88 0.79 5.75
C PHE A 24 -2.86 1.66 4.98
N GLU A 25 -4.16 1.44 5.17
CA GLU A 25 -5.23 2.27 4.60
C GLU A 25 -5.16 3.71 5.11
N ASP A 26 -4.98 3.94 6.42
CA ASP A 26 -4.88 5.29 6.98
C ASP A 26 -3.64 6.02 6.46
N ILE A 27 -2.50 5.33 6.39
CA ILE A 27 -1.28 5.92 5.83
C ILE A 27 -1.49 6.26 4.36
N PHE A 28 -2.03 5.34 3.57
CA PHE A 28 -2.24 5.54 2.14
C PHE A 28 -3.19 6.71 1.85
N THR A 29 -4.29 6.80 2.60
CA THR A 29 -5.31 7.85 2.42
C THR A 29 -4.85 9.22 2.91
N GLN A 30 -3.78 9.33 3.72
CA GLN A 30 -3.16 10.62 4.01
C GLN A 30 -2.50 11.24 2.76
N TYR A 31 -1.90 10.43 1.89
CA TYR A 31 -1.28 10.90 0.65
C TYR A 31 -2.27 10.93 -0.51
N TYR A 32 -3.27 10.05 -0.50
CA TYR A 32 -4.30 9.94 -1.53
C TYR A 32 -5.71 9.93 -0.91
N PRO A 33 -6.20 11.09 -0.41
CA PRO A 33 -7.50 11.17 0.30
C PRO A 33 -8.70 10.84 -0.59
N ASP A 34 -8.56 11.06 -1.91
CA ASP A 34 -9.60 10.77 -2.90
C ASP A 34 -9.50 9.35 -3.48
N ALA A 35 -8.62 8.51 -2.93
CA ALA A 35 -8.44 7.18 -3.45
C ALA A 35 -9.72 6.33 -3.28
N PRO A 36 -10.04 5.48 -4.26
CA PRO A 36 -11.27 4.71 -4.24
C PRO A 36 -11.29 3.73 -3.08
N ARG A 37 -12.47 3.52 -2.49
CA ARG A 37 -12.66 2.59 -1.37
C ARG A 37 -12.38 1.13 -1.74
N SER A 38 -12.20 0.78 -3.01
CA SER A 38 -11.99 -0.62 -3.44
C SER A 38 -10.52 -1.05 -3.46
N LEU A 39 -9.59 -0.27 -2.90
CA LEU A 39 -8.16 -0.59 -2.86
C LEU A 39 -7.86 -1.95 -2.22
N LEU A 40 -6.94 -2.67 -2.86
CA LEU A 40 -6.31 -3.87 -2.35
C LEU A 40 -4.84 -3.60 -2.10
N PHE A 41 -4.35 -4.06 -0.94
CA PHE A 41 -2.95 -4.00 -0.56
C PHE A 41 -2.32 -5.39 -0.67
N TYR A 42 -1.05 -5.45 -1.04
CA TYR A 42 -0.32 -6.71 -1.18
C TYR A 42 1.12 -6.55 -0.70
N ILE A 43 1.76 -7.64 -0.27
CA ILE A 43 3.20 -7.70 0.01
C ILE A 43 3.94 -8.59 -1.02
N SER A 44 5.26 -8.67 -0.87
CA SER A 44 6.11 -9.43 -1.79
C SER A 44 5.64 -10.87 -1.88
N GLY A 45 5.56 -11.40 -3.11
CA GLY A 45 4.95 -12.70 -3.39
C GLY A 45 3.45 -12.66 -3.72
N GLY A 46 2.83 -11.48 -3.80
CA GLY A 46 1.44 -11.32 -4.24
C GLY A 46 0.40 -11.67 -3.16
N ILE A 47 0.82 -11.73 -1.90
CA ILE A 47 -0.07 -12.02 -0.77
C ILE A 47 -0.94 -10.79 -0.52
N VAL A 48 -2.26 -10.95 -0.62
CA VAL A 48 -3.24 -9.90 -0.32
C VAL A 48 -3.28 -9.64 1.17
N LEU A 49 -3.21 -8.36 1.55
CA LEU A 49 -3.39 -7.91 2.92
C LEU A 49 -4.82 -7.40 3.15
N PRO A 50 -5.42 -7.68 4.31
CA PRO A 50 -6.55 -6.91 4.82
C PRO A 50 -6.24 -5.40 4.83
N LYS A 51 -7.24 -4.56 4.55
CA LYS A 51 -7.05 -3.09 4.52
C LYS A 51 -6.57 -2.51 5.86
N GLN A 52 -7.06 -3.09 6.93
CA GLN A 52 -6.76 -2.71 8.30
C GLN A 52 -5.47 -3.38 8.82
N SER A 53 -4.69 -4.00 7.93
CA SER A 53 -3.37 -4.53 8.29
C SER A 53 -2.43 -3.40 8.69
N THR A 54 -1.61 -3.70 9.69
CA THR A 54 -0.52 -2.86 10.18
C THR A 54 0.83 -3.54 9.96
N LEU A 55 1.93 -2.81 10.13
CA LEU A 55 3.28 -3.39 10.09
C LEU A 55 3.47 -4.52 11.10
N SER A 56 3.03 -4.32 12.33
CA SER A 56 3.17 -5.33 13.38
C SER A 56 2.41 -6.61 13.04
N SER A 57 1.21 -6.48 12.45
CA SER A 57 0.44 -7.64 11.99
C SER A 57 1.14 -8.42 10.87
N VAL A 58 1.75 -7.71 9.92
CA VAL A 58 2.47 -8.34 8.80
C VAL A 58 3.74 -9.03 9.28
N PHE A 59 4.53 -8.39 10.15
CA PHE A 59 5.74 -8.99 10.71
C PHE A 59 5.44 -10.23 11.54
N SER A 60 4.40 -10.18 12.37
CA SER A 60 3.97 -11.33 13.18
C SER A 60 3.50 -12.50 12.31
N GLN A 61 2.70 -12.22 11.28
CA GLN A 61 2.06 -13.28 10.48
C GLN A 61 3.00 -13.90 9.45
N TYR A 62 3.87 -13.10 8.82
CA TYR A 62 4.65 -13.54 7.66
C TYR A 62 6.16 -13.63 7.94
N ASN A 63 6.59 -13.34 9.18
CA ASN A 63 7.99 -13.36 9.60
C ASN A 63 8.93 -12.58 8.65
N VAL A 64 8.42 -11.48 8.10
CA VAL A 64 9.15 -10.64 7.15
C VAL A 64 10.04 -9.68 7.93
N GLU A 65 11.25 -10.11 8.29
CA GLU A 65 12.24 -9.23 8.96
C GLU A 65 12.96 -8.28 7.98
N GLN A 66 12.75 -8.45 6.67
CA GLN A 66 13.46 -7.66 5.65
C GLN A 66 12.72 -6.36 5.32
N LEU A 67 13.35 -5.25 5.67
CA LEU A 67 12.96 -3.90 5.27
C LEU A 67 13.56 -3.54 3.90
N PRO A 68 12.84 -2.78 3.05
CA PRO A 68 11.51 -2.19 3.28
C PRO A 68 10.34 -3.15 3.00
N VAL A 69 9.24 -2.99 3.73
CA VAL A 69 7.97 -3.64 3.38
C VAL A 69 7.39 -2.92 2.17
N ILE A 70 7.36 -3.61 1.02
CA ILE A 70 6.77 -3.09 -0.21
C ILE A 70 5.28 -3.42 -0.21
N ILE A 71 4.45 -2.40 -0.34
CA ILE A 71 3.00 -2.51 -0.36
C ILE A 71 2.50 -2.06 -1.73
N TRP A 72 1.93 -2.99 -2.50
CA TRP A 72 1.30 -2.63 -3.76
C TRP A 72 -0.13 -2.18 -3.50
N ALA A 73 -0.55 -1.05 -4.09
CA ALA A 73 -1.92 -0.59 -4.08
C ALA A 73 -2.53 -0.76 -5.48
N LYS A 74 -3.62 -1.51 -5.60
CA LYS A 74 -4.30 -1.74 -6.89
C LYS A 74 -5.80 -1.50 -6.77
N MET A 75 -6.37 -0.85 -7.77
CA MET A 75 -7.82 -0.88 -7.99
C MET A 75 -8.24 -2.21 -8.61
N PRO A 76 -9.30 -2.86 -8.10
CA PRO A 76 -9.87 -4.01 -8.77
C PRO A 76 -10.27 -3.61 -10.19
N ILE A 77 -9.91 -4.45 -11.17
CA ILE A 77 -10.13 -4.25 -12.61
C ILE A 77 -11.62 -3.96 -12.95
N ALA A 78 -12.54 -4.32 -12.04
CA ALA A 78 -13.97 -4.09 -12.20
C ALA A 78 -14.49 -2.73 -11.65
N SER A 79 -13.64 -1.85 -11.11
CA SER A 79 -14.12 -0.68 -10.36
C SER A 79 -14.44 0.54 -11.20
N ASP A 80 -13.80 0.75 -12.36
CA ASP A 80 -14.15 1.77 -13.36
C ASP A 80 -13.16 1.65 -14.55
N PRO A 81 -13.59 1.21 -15.75
CA PRO A 81 -12.70 1.11 -16.91
C PRO A 81 -12.28 2.47 -17.48
N ASP A 82 -12.96 3.56 -17.12
CA ASP A 82 -12.66 4.92 -17.57
C ASP A 82 -11.80 5.70 -16.56
N HIS A 83 -11.62 5.17 -15.35
CA HIS A 83 -10.79 5.80 -14.33
C HIS A 83 -9.32 5.45 -14.55
N THR A 84 -8.60 6.33 -15.24
CA THR A 84 -7.14 6.31 -15.24
C THR A 84 -6.67 6.91 -13.92
N PRO A 85 -6.08 6.14 -12.99
CA PRO A 85 -5.55 6.73 -11.76
C PRO A 85 -4.51 7.79 -12.12
N GLN A 86 -4.79 9.04 -11.74
CA GLN A 86 -3.80 10.10 -11.79
C GLN A 86 -2.94 10.02 -10.53
N TRP A 87 -1.97 9.11 -10.53
CA TRP A 87 -0.95 9.08 -9.48
C TRP A 87 0.00 10.25 -9.73
N GLN A 88 -0.10 11.31 -8.93
CA GLN A 88 0.89 12.38 -8.95
C GLN A 88 2.21 11.82 -8.42
N GLU A 89 3.25 11.79 -9.26
CA GLU A 89 4.61 11.54 -8.82
C GLU A 89 5.03 12.70 -7.90
N VAL A 90 5.36 12.40 -6.65
CA VAL A 90 5.95 13.40 -5.74
C VAL A 90 7.45 13.44 -6.05
N THR A 91 7.90 14.50 -6.72
CA THR A 91 9.32 14.78 -7.03
C THR A 91 10.09 15.32 -5.82
#